data_AF-A0A0M8WQM6-F1
#
_entry.id   AF-A0A0M8WQM6-F1
#
_cell.length_a   1.000
_cell.length_b   1.000
_cell.length_c   1.000
_cell.angle_alpha   90.00
_cell.angle_beta   90.00
_cell.angle_gamma   90.00
#
_symmetry.space_group_name_H-M   'P 1'
#
loop_
_entity.id
_entity.type
_entity.pdbx_description
1 polymer ?
#
loop_
_entity_poly.entity_id
_entity_poly.type
_entity_poly.pdbx_seq_one_letter_code
_entity_poly.pdbx_strand_id
1 'polypeptide(L)'
;LPAVSGLVGRRQELLRLSREAETGGVVVIAGPPGVGKTSLAVAAADGLVSSFPDGCLALDLRGVDDRPVSSAAALERMLTSLDVSPGRMPTTVEERSSLFRKVVRDRRVLVVLDNAHDEGQIRPLLAMTEGSLTIVTCRRVLAGLESARWLLLDTLTQDGAVELV
;
A
#
# COMPACT_ATOMS: atom_id res chain seq x y z
N LEU A 1 -7.84 -7.70 -1.07
CA LEU A 1 -6.77 -8.56 -1.60
C LEU A 1 -6.91 -9.94 -0.96
N PRO A 2 -6.60 -11.06 -1.65
CA PRO A 2 -6.73 -12.40 -1.09
C PRO A 2 -5.76 -12.59 0.08
N ALA A 3 -6.19 -13.27 1.14
CA ALA A 3 -5.34 -13.57 2.29
C ALA A 3 -4.16 -14.49 1.91
N VAL A 4 -3.04 -14.35 2.62
CA VAL A 4 -1.80 -15.11 2.37
C VAL A 4 -1.52 -16.00 3.57
N SER A 5 -1.53 -17.31 3.37
CA SER A 5 -1.08 -18.28 4.37
C SER A 5 0.33 -18.79 4.03
N GLY A 6 1.23 -18.84 5.01
CA GLY A 6 2.52 -19.50 4.86
C GLY A 6 3.58 -18.72 4.07
N LEU A 7 3.69 -17.40 4.28
CA LEU A 7 4.78 -16.62 3.67
C LEU A 7 6.15 -16.98 4.29
N VAL A 8 6.89 -17.85 3.62
CA VAL A 8 8.23 -18.31 4.06
C VAL A 8 9.32 -17.31 3.66
N GLY A 9 10.35 -17.18 4.49
CA GLY A 9 11.59 -16.46 4.15
C GLY A 9 11.49 -14.93 4.15
N ARG A 10 10.38 -14.33 4.57
CA ARG A 10 10.16 -12.87 4.55
C ARG A 10 10.08 -12.19 5.93
N ARG A 11 10.62 -12.86 6.96
CA ARG A 11 10.56 -12.37 8.35
C ARG A 11 11.23 -11.01 8.53
N GLN A 12 12.38 -10.79 7.88
CA GLN A 12 13.11 -9.53 8.02
C GLN A 12 12.32 -8.37 7.40
N GLU A 13 11.70 -8.58 6.25
CA GLU A 13 10.92 -7.58 5.55
C GLU A 13 9.62 -7.23 6.31
N LEU A 14 8.95 -8.24 6.90
CA LEU A 14 7.81 -8.02 7.80
C LEU A 14 8.20 -7.21 9.05
N LEU A 15 9.35 -7.51 9.65
CA LEU A 15 9.87 -6.74 10.79
C LEU A 15 10.19 -5.29 10.41
N ARG A 16 10.74 -5.06 9.21
CA ARG A 16 10.95 -3.70 8.69
C ARG A 16 9.62 -2.97 8.56
N LEU A 17 8.63 -3.55 7.88
CA LEU A 17 7.30 -2.95 7.73
C LEU A 17 6.63 -2.65 9.07
N SER A 18 6.86 -3.49 10.09
CA SER A 18 6.35 -3.25 11.44
C SER A 18 6.96 -2.02 12.10
N ARG A 19 8.27 -1.78 11.92
CA ARG A 19 8.92 -0.55 12.40
C ARG A 19 8.41 0.69 11.66
N GLU A 20 8.16 0.56 10.35
CA GLU A 20 7.57 1.64 9.56
C GLU A 20 6.16 2.01 10.05
N ALA A 21 5.39 1.02 10.50
CA ALA A 21 4.07 1.25 11.07
C ALA A 21 4.08 2.07 12.36
N GLU A 22 5.17 2.01 13.14
CA GLU A 22 5.31 2.81 14.38
C GLU A 22 5.48 4.30 14.07
N THR A 23 6.22 4.65 13.01
CA THR A 23 6.44 6.05 12.61
C THR A 23 5.41 6.56 11.60
N GLY A 24 4.75 5.66 10.87
CA GLY A 24 3.97 5.99 9.68
C GLY A 24 4.83 6.37 8.48
N GLY A 25 4.16 6.78 7.39
CA GLY A 25 4.78 7.22 6.14
C GLY A 25 4.43 6.36 4.94
N VAL A 26 5.31 6.35 3.94
CA VAL A 26 5.12 5.60 2.68
C VAL A 26 6.26 4.61 2.49
N VAL A 27 5.92 3.35 2.29
CA VAL A 27 6.87 2.28 1.98
C VAL A 27 6.58 1.73 0.59
N VAL A 28 7.57 1.73 -0.29
CA VAL A 28 7.47 1.15 -1.63
C VAL A 28 8.19 -0.19 -1.65
N ILE A 29 7.43 -1.25 -1.90
CA ILE A 29 7.92 -2.61 -2.12
C ILE A 29 8.10 -2.81 -3.63
N ALA A 30 9.36 -2.88 -4.07
CA ALA A 30 9.72 -3.04 -5.48
C ALA A 30 10.55 -4.31 -5.69
N GLY A 31 10.54 -4.85 -6.90
CA GLY A 31 11.27 -6.08 -7.22
C GLY A 31 10.70 -6.82 -8.44
N PRO A 32 11.36 -7.90 -8.90
CA PRO A 32 10.97 -8.63 -10.10
C PRO A 32 9.53 -9.20 -10.06
N PRO A 33 8.91 -9.49 -11.22
CA PRO A 33 7.67 -10.26 -11.27
C PRO A 33 7.80 -11.60 -10.50
N GLY A 34 6.74 -12.02 -9.81
CA GLY A 34 6.72 -13.29 -9.09
C GLY A 34 7.48 -13.34 -7.75
N VAL A 35 8.25 -12.30 -7.38
CA VAL A 35 9.07 -12.29 -6.15
C VAL A 35 8.29 -12.25 -4.82
N GLY A 36 6.97 -12.08 -4.89
CA GLY A 36 6.08 -12.08 -3.71
C GLY A 36 5.75 -10.72 -3.11
N LYS A 37 5.88 -9.60 -3.85
CA LYS A 37 5.56 -8.24 -3.34
C LYS A 37 4.14 -8.12 -2.78
N THR A 38 3.14 -8.54 -3.57
CA THR A 38 1.73 -8.54 -3.15
C THR A 38 1.54 -9.42 -1.93
N SER A 39 2.14 -10.61 -1.92
CA SER A 39 2.03 -11.53 -0.79
C SER A 39 2.62 -10.93 0.49
N LEU A 40 3.76 -10.24 0.39
CA LEU A 40 4.36 -9.52 1.51
C LEU A 40 3.49 -8.37 1.99
N ALA A 41 2.95 -7.55 1.08
CA ALA A 41 2.09 -6.42 1.45
C ALA A 41 0.82 -6.88 2.16
N VAL A 42 0.20 -7.97 1.70
CA VAL A 42 -0.98 -8.55 2.36
C VAL A 42 -0.63 -9.15 3.72
N ALA A 43 0.44 -9.93 3.81
CA ALA A 43 0.88 -10.52 5.09
C ALA A 43 1.25 -9.44 6.12
N ALA A 44 1.88 -8.36 5.68
CA ALA A 44 2.16 -7.20 6.52
C ALA A 44 0.86 -6.54 6.99
N ALA A 45 -0.11 -6.35 6.09
CA ALA A 45 -1.39 -5.75 6.47
C ALA A 45 -2.15 -6.57 7.50
N ASP A 46 -2.18 -7.90 7.34
CA ASP A 46 -2.79 -8.81 8.30
C ASP A 46 -2.13 -8.72 9.69
N GLY A 47 -0.78 -8.70 9.74
CA GLY A 47 -0.04 -8.56 10.99
C GLY A 47 -0.09 -7.17 11.63
N LEU A 48 -0.45 -6.12 10.87
CA LEU A 48 -0.42 -4.74 11.32
C LEU A 48 -1.80 -4.13 11.57
N VAL A 49 -2.88 -4.76 11.10
CA VAL A 49 -4.23 -4.18 11.15
C VAL A 49 -4.65 -3.72 12.55
N SER A 50 -4.24 -4.43 13.61
CA SER A 50 -4.53 -4.06 15.00
C SER A 50 -3.88 -2.75 15.44
N SER A 51 -2.82 -2.31 14.76
CA SER A 51 -2.12 -1.05 15.03
C SER A 51 -2.76 0.16 14.34
N PHE A 52 -3.76 -0.06 13.48
CA PHE A 52 -4.47 0.96 12.71
C PHE A 52 -5.97 0.91 13.01
N PRO A 53 -6.39 1.46 14.17
CA PRO A 53 -7.77 1.32 14.67
C PRO A 53 -8.82 2.01 13.79
N ASP A 54 -8.41 2.97 12.96
CA ASP A 54 -9.32 3.72 12.09
C ASP A 54 -9.51 3.04 10.72
N GLY A 55 -8.87 1.89 10.51
CA GLY A 55 -9.16 0.98 9.40
C GLY A 55 -7.97 0.65 8.51
N CYS A 56 -8.20 -0.33 7.63
CA CYS A 56 -7.26 -0.78 6.62
C CYS A 56 -7.91 -0.74 5.23
N LEU A 57 -7.34 0.05 4.33
CA LEU A 57 -7.78 0.22 2.94
C LEU A 57 -6.84 -0.55 2.02
N ALA A 58 -7.33 -1.56 1.30
CA ALA A 58 -6.51 -2.34 0.38
C ALA A 58 -7.08 -2.34 -1.03
N LEU A 59 -6.30 -1.84 -1.99
CA LEU A 59 -6.70 -1.70 -3.39
C LEU A 59 -5.65 -2.33 -4.31
N ASP A 60 -6.12 -3.11 -5.29
CA ASP A 60 -5.33 -3.47 -6.46
C ASP A 60 -5.52 -2.39 -7.54
N LEU A 61 -4.42 -1.71 -7.89
CA LEU A 61 -4.36 -0.62 -8.86
C LEU A 61 -4.20 -1.13 -10.30
N ARG A 62 -4.00 -2.44 -10.50
CA ARG A 62 -3.97 -3.07 -11.83
C ARG A 62 -2.97 -2.42 -12.79
N GLY A 63 -1.84 -1.96 -12.29
CA GLY A 63 -0.85 -1.20 -13.05
C GLY A 63 -0.13 -1.97 -14.16
N VAL A 64 -0.45 -3.25 -14.34
CA VAL A 64 0.04 -4.08 -15.45
C VAL A 64 -1.04 -4.38 -16.50
N ASP A 65 -2.29 -4.04 -16.23
CA ASP A 65 -3.40 -4.22 -17.15
C ASP A 65 -3.41 -3.09 -18.20
N ASP A 66 -4.07 -3.31 -19.33
CA ASP A 66 -4.25 -2.29 -20.38
C ASP A 66 -4.97 -1.03 -19.87
N ARG A 67 -5.75 -1.17 -18.79
CA ARG A 67 -6.50 -0.10 -18.15
C ARG A 67 -6.29 -0.15 -16.63
N PRO A 68 -5.20 0.45 -16.11
CA PRO A 68 -4.98 0.61 -14.69
C PRO A 68 -6.11 1.38 -14.01
N VAL A 69 -6.29 1.17 -12.72
CA VAL A 69 -7.28 1.93 -11.93
C VAL A 69 -6.85 3.39 -11.85
N SER A 70 -7.70 4.32 -12.29
CA SER A 70 -7.37 5.75 -12.21
C SER A 70 -7.31 6.23 -10.75
N SER A 71 -6.54 7.28 -10.48
CA SER A 71 -6.50 7.90 -9.15
C SER A 71 -7.88 8.37 -8.69
N ALA A 72 -8.71 8.88 -9.61
CA ALA A 72 -10.10 9.26 -9.32
C ALA A 72 -10.92 8.08 -8.79
N ALA A 73 -10.84 6.91 -9.44
CA ALA A 73 -11.58 5.72 -9.05
C ALA A 73 -11.03 5.10 -7.75
N ALA A 74 -9.71 5.11 -7.56
CA ALA A 74 -9.08 4.66 -6.32
C ALA A 74 -9.49 5.55 -5.13
N LEU A 75 -9.42 6.89 -5.28
CA LEU A 75 -9.84 7.84 -4.25
C LEU A 75 -11.31 7.68 -3.90
N GLU A 76 -12.17 7.51 -4.90
CA GLU A 76 -13.61 7.32 -4.67
C GLU A 76 -13.88 6.08 -3.83
N ARG A 77 -13.22 4.95 -4.13
CA ARG A 77 -13.31 3.72 -3.32
C ARG A 77 -12.80 3.94 -1.91
N MET A 78 -11.62 4.55 -1.74
CA MET A 78 -11.02 4.81 -0.43
C MET A 78 -11.89 5.74 0.43
N LEU A 79 -12.40 6.83 -0.16
CA LEU A 79 -13.28 7.77 0.53
C LEU A 79 -14.62 7.12 0.90
N THR A 80 -15.18 6.28 0.03
CA THR A 80 -16.39 5.50 0.33
C THR A 80 -16.16 4.55 1.51
N SER A 81 -15.02 3.84 1.55
CA SER A 81 -14.64 2.99 2.67
C SER A 81 -14.38 3.74 3.97
N LEU A 82 -14.19 5.07 3.92
CA LEU A 82 -14.04 5.95 5.08
C LEU A 82 -15.34 6.69 5.42
N ASP A 83 -16.49 6.20 4.93
CA ASP A 83 -17.85 6.71 5.14
C ASP A 83 -18.12 8.12 4.57
N VAL A 84 -17.37 8.52 3.53
CA VAL A 84 -17.69 9.74 2.79
C VAL A 84 -18.86 9.47 1.84
N SER A 85 -19.98 10.16 2.07
CA SER A 85 -21.18 10.01 1.25
C SER A 85 -20.93 10.41 -0.22
N PRO A 86 -21.53 9.70 -1.20
CA PRO A 86 -21.38 10.02 -2.62
C PRO A 86 -21.74 11.46 -2.99
N GLY A 87 -22.75 12.05 -2.34
CA GLY A 87 -23.14 13.46 -2.56
C GLY A 87 -22.11 14.50 -2.11
N ARG A 88 -21.06 14.09 -1.39
CA ARG A 88 -19.92 14.94 -0.97
C ARG A 88 -18.66 14.67 -1.77
N MET A 89 -18.71 13.75 -2.75
CA MET A 89 -17.56 13.40 -3.57
C MET A 89 -17.25 14.53 -4.55
N PRO A 90 -16.04 15.13 -4.50
CA PRO A 90 -15.64 16.13 -5.48
C PRO A 90 -15.52 15.54 -6.90
N THR A 91 -15.46 16.41 -7.90
CA THR A 91 -15.40 15.98 -9.31
C THR A 91 -13.97 15.79 -9.80
N THR A 92 -13.00 16.52 -9.23
CA THR A 92 -11.59 16.45 -9.64
C THR A 92 -10.75 15.53 -8.75
N VAL A 93 -9.62 15.05 -9.27
CA VAL A 93 -8.68 14.21 -8.51
C VAL A 93 -8.04 15.01 -7.38
N GLU A 94 -7.71 16.26 -7.64
CA GLU A 94 -7.05 17.18 -6.71
C GLU A 94 -7.92 17.46 -5.48
N GLU A 95 -9.21 17.71 -5.70
CA GLU A 95 -10.17 17.92 -4.62
C GLU A 95 -10.45 16.62 -3.85
N ARG A 96 -10.59 15.48 -4.54
CA ARG A 96 -10.74 14.16 -3.89
C ARG A 96 -9.52 13.82 -3.03
N SER A 97 -8.31 14.10 -3.53
CA SER A 97 -7.06 13.89 -2.77
C SER A 97 -6.97 14.82 -1.56
N SER A 98 -7.40 16.08 -1.73
CA SER A 98 -7.47 17.04 -0.62
C SER A 98 -8.48 16.61 0.44
N LEU A 99 -9.64 16.10 0.02
CA LEU A 99 -10.65 15.53 0.92
C LEU A 99 -10.12 14.28 1.62
N PHE A 100 -9.45 13.38 0.90
CA PHE A 100 -8.83 12.19 1.48
C PHE A 100 -7.83 12.56 2.57
N ARG A 101 -6.87 13.45 2.27
CA ARG A 101 -5.91 13.98 3.24
C ARG A 101 -6.58 14.64 4.45
N LYS A 102 -7.73 15.30 4.26
CA LYS A 102 -8.51 15.88 5.36
C LYS A 102 -9.14 14.80 6.23
N VAL A 103 -9.73 13.77 5.63
CA VAL A 103 -10.40 12.67 6.36
C VAL A 103 -9.40 11.85 7.17
N VAL A 104 -8.20 11.60 6.63
CA VAL A 104 -7.17 10.79 7.30
C VAL A 104 -6.23 11.59 8.21
N ARG A 105 -6.42 12.92 8.32
CA ARG A 105 -5.55 13.80 9.12
C ARG A 105 -5.40 13.34 10.56
N ASP A 106 -6.51 13.01 11.19
CA ASP A 106 -6.60 12.65 12.61
C ASP A 106 -6.92 11.16 12.80
N ARG A 107 -6.65 10.36 11.77
CA ARG A 107 -6.90 8.90 11.76
C ARG A 107 -5.58 8.15 11.59
N ARG A 108 -5.50 6.99 12.22
CA ARG A 108 -4.45 5.99 12.05
C ARG A 108 -4.96 4.89 11.13
N VAL A 109 -4.71 5.05 9.84
CA VAL A 109 -5.13 4.10 8.80
C VAL A 109 -3.94 3.40 8.17
N LEU A 110 -4.15 2.14 7.80
CA LEU A 110 -3.26 1.41 6.90
C LEU A 110 -3.79 1.49 5.48
N VAL A 111 -2.97 1.88 4.53
CA VAL A 111 -3.30 1.90 3.11
C VAL A 111 -2.39 0.95 2.36
N VAL A 112 -2.95 0.01 1.60
CA VAL A 112 -2.22 -0.91 0.71
C VAL A 112 -2.61 -0.60 -0.72
N LEU A 113 -1.65 -0.13 -1.51
CA LEU A 113 -1.76 0.15 -2.94
C LEU A 113 -0.97 -0.90 -3.71
N ASP A 114 -1.63 -1.98 -4.10
CA ASP A 114 -1.01 -3.10 -4.82
C ASP A 114 -0.97 -2.83 -6.33
N ASN A 115 0.10 -3.28 -7.00
CA ASN A 115 0.32 -3.14 -8.44
C ASN A 115 0.22 -1.70 -8.96
N ALA A 116 0.92 -0.76 -8.35
CA ALA A 116 1.02 0.61 -8.85
C ALA A 116 1.68 0.66 -10.25
N HIS A 117 1.12 1.50 -11.12
CA HIS A 117 1.59 1.75 -12.48
C HIS A 117 2.74 2.76 -12.51
N ASP A 118 2.51 3.94 -11.93
CA ASP A 118 3.45 5.07 -11.90
C ASP A 118 3.19 6.00 -10.71
N GLU A 119 4.02 7.04 -10.62
CA GLU A 119 3.94 8.05 -9.55
C GLU A 119 2.73 8.97 -9.64
N GLY A 120 2.29 9.31 -10.85
CA GLY A 120 1.12 10.16 -11.06
C GLY A 120 -0.14 9.49 -10.53
N GLN A 121 -0.23 8.16 -10.68
CA GLN A 121 -1.32 7.36 -10.16
C GLN A 121 -1.37 7.38 -8.63
N ILE A 122 -0.22 7.21 -7.96
CA ILE A 122 -0.16 6.98 -6.52
C ILE A 122 -0.06 8.25 -5.68
N ARG A 123 0.59 9.33 -6.16
CA ARG A 123 0.78 10.57 -5.38
C ARG A 123 -0.51 11.11 -4.76
N PRO A 124 -1.66 11.15 -5.48
CA PRO A 124 -2.92 11.60 -4.92
C PRO A 124 -3.50 10.70 -3.82
N LEU A 125 -3.05 9.44 -3.75
CA LEU A 125 -3.57 8.36 -2.89
C LEU A 125 -2.81 8.20 -1.56
N LEU A 126 -1.70 8.90 -1.38
CA LEU A 126 -0.80 8.68 -0.24
C LEU A 126 -1.37 9.28 1.05
N ALA A 127 -1.48 8.45 2.10
CA ALA A 127 -1.75 8.90 3.45
C ALA A 127 -0.43 9.31 4.11
N MET A 128 -0.09 10.59 4.06
CA MET A 128 1.11 11.17 4.68
C MET A 128 0.76 11.86 6.00
N THR A 129 0.23 11.10 6.95
CA THR A 129 -0.13 11.60 8.28
C THR A 129 0.58 10.78 9.35
N GLU A 130 0.85 11.41 10.50
CA GLU A 130 1.52 10.74 11.61
C GLU A 130 0.68 9.55 12.09
N GLY A 131 1.32 8.39 12.27
CA GLY A 131 0.63 7.17 12.69
C GLY A 131 -0.21 6.47 11.61
N SER A 132 -0.20 6.96 10.35
CA SER A 132 -0.75 6.24 9.19
C SER A 132 0.38 5.70 8.31
N LEU A 133 0.18 4.52 7.73
CA LEU A 133 1.15 3.87 6.86
C LEU A 133 0.53 3.60 5.48
N THR A 134 1.25 3.97 4.42
CA THR A 134 0.92 3.56 3.05
C THR A 134 1.98 2.57 2.55
N ILE A 135 1.57 1.34 2.26
CA ILE A 135 2.38 0.31 1.60
C ILE A 135 2.01 0.30 0.12
N VAL A 136 2.99 0.49 -0.76
CA VAL A 136 2.82 0.44 -2.21
C VAL A 136 3.59 -0.75 -2.75
N THR A 137 2.99 -1.55 -3.63
CA THR A 137 3.77 -2.51 -4.43
C THR A 137 3.85 -2.02 -5.87
N CYS A 138 5.03 -2.14 -6.48
CA CYS A 138 5.22 -1.78 -7.87
C CYS A 138 6.20 -2.73 -8.57
N ARG A 139 6.10 -2.82 -9.90
CA ARG A 139 7.07 -3.57 -10.72
C ARG A 139 8.11 -2.67 -11.39
N ARG A 140 7.87 -1.36 -11.40
CA ARG A 140 8.70 -0.34 -12.05
C ARG A 140 9.29 0.57 -10.99
N VAL A 141 10.40 1.23 -11.34
CA VAL A 141 11.01 2.26 -10.49
C VAL A 141 10.08 3.49 -10.46
N LEU A 142 9.87 4.02 -9.26
CA LEU A 142 9.05 5.21 -8.94
C LEU A 142 9.97 6.31 -8.37
N ALA A 143 10.99 6.69 -9.15
CA ALA A 143 12.16 7.45 -8.70
C ALA A 143 11.86 8.81 -8.04
N GLY A 144 10.73 9.45 -8.34
CA GLY A 144 10.35 10.74 -7.79
C GLY A 144 9.65 10.70 -6.43
N LEU A 145 9.40 9.51 -5.85
CA LEU A 145 8.92 9.40 -4.47
C LEU A 145 10.06 9.54 -3.44
N GLU A 146 10.62 10.74 -3.33
CA GLU A 146 11.79 11.03 -2.49
C GLU A 146 11.57 10.78 -0.99
N SER A 147 10.33 10.95 -0.50
CA SER A 147 9.97 10.72 0.90
C SER A 147 9.59 9.26 1.22
N ALA A 148 9.51 8.39 0.20
CA ALA A 148 9.15 7.00 0.42
C ALA A 148 10.37 6.17 0.83
N ARG A 149 10.17 5.26 1.77
CA ARG A 149 11.19 4.27 2.14
C ARG A 149 11.10 3.08 1.18
N TRP A 150 12.23 2.67 0.65
CA TRP A 150 12.30 1.61 -0.36
C TRP A 150 12.62 0.27 0.28
N LEU A 151 11.79 -0.73 -0.01
CA LEU A 151 12.01 -2.11 0.35
C LEU A 151 12.14 -2.92 -0.95
N LEU A 152 13.39 -3.13 -1.37
CA LEU A 152 13.71 -3.93 -2.54
C LEU A 152 13.61 -5.42 -2.18
N LEU A 153 12.74 -6.13 -2.88
CA LEU A 153 12.61 -7.57 -2.81
C LEU A 153 13.38 -8.22 -3.96
N ASP A 154 14.37 -9.01 -3.57
CA ASP A 154 15.04 -9.94 -4.46
C ASP A 154 14.46 -11.35 -4.32
N THR A 155 14.81 -12.21 -5.29
CA THR A 155 14.53 -13.64 -5.22
C THR A 155 15.08 -14.17 -3.90
N LEU A 156 14.28 -14.99 -3.20
CA LEU A 156 14.75 -15.68 -2.00
C LEU A 156 16.03 -16.44 -2.38
N THR A 157 17.14 -16.12 -1.72
CA THR A 157 18.35 -16.93 -1.82
C THR A 157 18.03 -18.32 -1.26
N GLN A 158 18.66 -19.37 -1.80
CA GLN A 158 18.31 -20.78 -1.55
C GLN A 158 18.26 -21.18 -0.06
N ASP A 159 18.81 -20.37 0.85
CA ASP A 159 18.76 -20.61 2.30
C ASP A 159 17.35 -20.54 2.92
N GLY A 160 16.34 -20.03 2.18
CA GLY A 160 14.94 -20.01 2.61
C GLY A 160 14.05 -21.09 1.97
N ALA A 161 14.59 -21.96 1.11
CA ALA A 161 13.82 -22.91 0.32
C ALA A 161 13.68 -24.31 0.95
N VAL A 162 14.19 -24.52 2.18
CA VAL A 162 14.09 -25.81 2.89
C VAL A 162 13.30 -25.63 4.17
N GLU A 163 11.98 -25.51 4.05
CA GLU A 163 11.07 -25.90 5.14
C GLU A 163 9.71 -26.29 4.55
N LEU A 164 9.62 -27.52 4.07
CA LEU A 164 8.37 -28.26 3.88
C LEU A 164 8.60 -29.65 4.46
N VAL A 165 7.84 -29.97 5.52
CA VAL A 165 7.70 -31.32 6.09
C VAL A 165 6.79 -32.14 5.19
#